data_AF-A0A7C3CGF5-F1
#
_entry.id   AF-A0A7C3CGF5-F1
#
_cell.length_a   1.000
_cell.length_b   1.000
_cell.length_c   1.000
_cell.angle_alpha   90.00
_cell.angle_beta   90.00
_cell.angle_gamma   90.00
#
_symmetry.space_group_name_H-M   'P 1'
#
loop_
_entity.id
_entity.type
_entity.pdbx_description
1 polymer ?
#
loop_
_entity_poly.entity_id
_entity_poly.type
_entity_poly.pdbx_seq_one_letter_code
_entity_poly.pdbx_strand_id
1 'polypeptide(L)'
;ESTPQLLRPANYPEGAPGRGVFIAEGSNRVRCAVINLQGRTYMPNTDCPFRTADAILEQLDPGVKVRLVDFHAEVTSEKMAMGWHLNGRVTAVLGTHTHVPTADTRILEGGTAYQTDVGMTGPYESIIGVKPEAVMHRFLTALPSRMEAAKRNVQLHAVVISADEATGKAVSVKRIVLP
;
A
#
# COMPACT_ATOMS: atom_id res chain seq x y z
N GLU A 1 10.67 -12.28 -19.77
CA GLU A 1 11.46 -11.37 -18.92
C GLU A 1 11.12 -11.63 -17.46
N SER A 2 12.11 -11.65 -16.57
CA SER A 2 11.86 -11.65 -15.12
C SER A 2 11.94 -10.21 -14.61
N THR A 3 10.89 -9.73 -13.95
CA THR A 3 10.87 -8.42 -13.29
C THR A 3 11.06 -8.64 -11.80
N PRO A 4 12.31 -8.68 -11.28
CA PRO A 4 12.57 -9.06 -9.89
C PRO A 4 11.95 -8.10 -8.86
N GLN A 5 11.73 -6.84 -9.24
CA GLN A 5 11.08 -5.80 -8.45
C GLN A 5 9.54 -5.85 -8.46
N LEU A 6 8.92 -6.78 -9.19
CA LEU A 6 7.47 -6.96 -9.19
C LEU A 6 7.05 -7.77 -7.96
N LEU A 7 6.24 -7.16 -7.11
CA LEU A 7 5.70 -7.78 -5.90
C LEU A 7 4.23 -8.17 -6.05
N ARG A 8 3.84 -9.18 -5.29
CA ARG A 8 2.44 -9.55 -4.99
C ARG A 8 2.24 -9.58 -3.47
N PRO A 9 1.01 -9.64 -2.93
CA PRO A 9 0.83 -9.66 -1.49
C PRO A 9 1.47 -10.89 -0.85
N ALA A 10 2.32 -10.67 0.16
CA ALA A 10 3.18 -11.70 0.74
C ALA A 10 2.39 -12.80 1.45
N ASN A 11 1.19 -12.47 1.94
CA ASN A 11 0.29 -13.36 2.67
C ASN A 11 -0.64 -14.19 1.76
N TYR A 12 -0.33 -14.32 0.46
CA TYR A 12 -0.94 -15.39 -0.35
C TYR A 12 -0.44 -16.76 0.07
N PRO A 13 -1.29 -17.81 -0.02
CA PRO A 13 -0.90 -19.17 0.33
C PRO A 13 0.36 -19.66 -0.38
N GLU A 14 1.03 -20.64 0.23
CA GLU A 14 2.19 -21.30 -0.34
C GLU A 14 1.88 -21.86 -1.75
N GLY A 15 2.83 -21.72 -2.67
CA GLY A 15 2.68 -22.09 -4.08
C GLY A 15 2.25 -20.95 -5.00
N ALA A 16 1.79 -19.81 -4.47
CA ALA A 16 1.51 -18.62 -5.29
C ALA A 16 2.80 -18.04 -5.90
N PRO A 17 2.86 -17.83 -7.23
CA PRO A 17 4.06 -17.35 -7.91
C PRO A 17 4.44 -15.92 -7.49
N GLY A 18 5.69 -15.54 -7.75
CA GLY A 18 6.22 -14.24 -7.40
C GLY A 18 6.67 -14.16 -5.93
N ARG A 19 6.87 -12.93 -5.45
CA ARG A 19 7.41 -12.65 -4.11
C ARG A 19 6.67 -11.48 -3.48
N GLY A 20 6.66 -11.42 -2.14
CA GLY A 20 6.05 -10.32 -1.40
C GLY A 20 7.02 -9.30 -0.83
N VAL A 21 8.33 -9.53 -0.99
CA VAL A 21 9.39 -8.65 -0.49
C VAL A 21 10.45 -8.44 -1.58
N PHE A 22 10.91 -7.21 -1.73
CA PHE A 22 12.05 -6.86 -2.57
C PHE A 22 12.96 -5.89 -1.81
N ILE A 23 14.26 -6.11 -1.86
CA ILE A 23 15.26 -5.20 -1.30
C ILE A 23 15.85 -4.40 -2.46
N ALA A 24 15.53 -3.12 -2.49
CA ALA A 24 16.11 -2.16 -3.43
C ALA A 24 17.36 -1.52 -2.82
N GLU A 25 18.32 -1.15 -3.67
CA GLU A 25 19.44 -0.28 -3.30
C GLU A 25 19.18 1.12 -3.85
N GLY A 26 19.14 2.12 -2.99
CA GLY A 26 19.00 3.53 -3.37
C GLY A 26 20.27 4.06 -4.06
N SER A 27 20.17 5.22 -4.72
CA SER A 27 21.33 5.88 -5.33
C SER A 27 22.42 6.28 -4.33
N ASN A 28 22.05 6.45 -3.06
CA ASN A 28 22.95 6.66 -1.92
C ASN A 28 23.47 5.35 -1.29
N ARG A 29 23.25 4.20 -1.94
CA ARG A 29 23.60 2.84 -1.48
C ARG A 29 22.89 2.37 -0.21
N VAL A 30 21.86 3.09 0.24
CA VAL A 30 21.01 2.63 1.35
C VAL A 30 20.06 1.55 0.84
N ARG A 31 20.04 0.41 1.53
CA ARG A 31 19.11 -0.69 1.22
C ARG A 31 17.73 -0.40 1.82
N CYS A 32 16.69 -0.62 1.02
CA CYS A 32 15.29 -0.43 1.39
C CYS A 32 14.49 -1.69 1.10
N ALA A 33 13.82 -2.25 2.11
CA ALA A 33 12.87 -3.34 1.92
C ALA A 33 11.50 -2.77 1.54
N VAL A 34 10.92 -3.26 0.45
CA VAL A 34 9.53 -3.01 0.06
C VAL A 34 8.74 -4.30 0.28
N ILE A 35 7.64 -4.19 1.02
CA ILE A 35 6.79 -5.31 1.42
C ILE A 35 5.38 -5.00 0.95
N ASN A 36 4.73 -5.94 0.26
CA ASN A 36 3.32 -5.82 -0.12
C ASN A 36 2.50 -6.85 0.67
N LEU A 37 1.38 -6.44 1.23
CA LEU A 37 0.47 -7.27 2.04
C LEU A 37 -0.99 -6.98 1.67
N GLN A 38 -1.88 -7.94 1.87
CA GLN A 38 -3.32 -7.78 1.61
C GLN A 38 -4.13 -7.92 2.90
N GLY A 39 -5.12 -7.05 3.07
CA GLY A 39 -6.17 -7.21 4.08
C GLY A 39 -7.09 -8.40 3.79
N ARG A 40 -7.97 -8.70 4.72
CA ARG A 40 -8.91 -9.84 4.63
C ARG A 40 -10.37 -9.43 4.77
N THR A 41 -10.66 -8.34 5.46
CA THR A 41 -12.05 -7.92 5.63
C THR A 41 -12.60 -7.39 4.31
N TYR A 42 -13.69 -7.97 3.82
CA TYR A 42 -14.30 -7.73 2.50
C TYR A 42 -13.39 -8.02 1.30
N MET A 43 -12.35 -8.82 1.49
CA MET A 43 -11.38 -9.22 0.47
C MET A 43 -11.21 -10.74 0.44
N PRO A 44 -10.53 -11.32 -0.58
CA PRO A 44 -10.25 -12.75 -0.59
C PRO A 44 -9.53 -13.21 0.68
N ASN A 45 -9.93 -14.38 1.19
CA ASN A 45 -9.29 -15.01 2.32
C ASN A 45 -7.84 -15.38 1.97
N THR A 46 -6.91 -14.79 2.71
CA THR A 46 -5.46 -14.98 2.61
C THR A 46 -4.92 -15.32 4.01
N ASP A 47 -3.64 -15.67 4.09
CA ASP A 47 -2.98 -15.86 5.38
C ASP A 47 -2.99 -14.57 6.19
N CYS A 48 -2.81 -14.68 7.51
CA CYS A 48 -2.90 -13.54 8.42
C CYS A 48 -1.82 -12.49 8.09
N PRO A 49 -2.17 -11.28 7.62
CA PRO A 49 -1.18 -10.29 7.18
C PRO A 49 -0.28 -9.81 8.32
N PHE A 50 -0.80 -9.78 9.55
CA PHE A 50 -0.04 -9.40 10.75
C PHE A 50 1.09 -10.38 11.04
N ARG A 51 0.78 -11.69 11.07
CA ARG A 51 1.79 -12.73 11.31
C ARG A 51 2.78 -12.84 10.15
N THR A 52 2.31 -12.65 8.91
CA THR A 52 3.19 -12.60 7.74
C THR A 52 4.16 -11.42 7.82
N ALA A 53 3.68 -10.23 8.24
CA ALA A 53 4.55 -9.09 8.47
C ALA A 53 5.61 -9.38 9.55
N ASP A 54 5.23 -10.02 10.65
CA ASP A 54 6.15 -10.42 11.71
C ASP A 54 7.25 -11.36 11.19
N ALA A 55 6.87 -12.43 10.51
CA ALA A 55 7.81 -13.40 9.95
C ALA A 55 8.76 -12.78 8.92
N ILE A 56 8.28 -11.86 8.08
CA ILE A 56 9.12 -11.13 7.12
C ILE A 56 10.14 -10.27 7.86
N LEU A 57 9.72 -9.52 8.88
CA LEU A 57 10.61 -8.63 9.63
C LEU A 57 11.65 -9.40 10.45
N GLU A 58 11.32 -10.61 10.93
CA GLU A 58 12.25 -11.50 11.61
C GLU A 58 13.32 -12.09 10.68
N GLN A 59 12.96 -12.37 9.43
CA GLN A 59 13.87 -12.94 8.42
C GLN A 59 14.69 -11.89 7.66
N LEU A 60 14.30 -10.61 7.74
CA LEU A 60 14.98 -9.54 7.04
C LEU A 60 16.36 -9.29 7.65
N ASP A 61 17.38 -9.08 6.80
CA ASP A 61 18.71 -8.65 7.24
C ASP A 61 18.57 -7.42 8.18
N PRO A 62 19.07 -7.49 9.43
CA PRO A 62 19.00 -6.38 10.39
C PRO A 62 19.63 -5.08 9.89
N GLY A 63 20.56 -5.15 8.93
CA GLY A 63 21.17 -3.99 8.27
C GLY A 63 20.22 -3.26 7.31
N VAL A 64 19.08 -3.86 6.92
CA VAL A 64 18.04 -3.19 6.11
C VAL A 64 17.06 -2.49 7.06
N LYS A 65 17.40 -1.25 7.42
CA LYS A 65 16.64 -0.44 8.39
C LYS A 65 15.47 0.31 7.75
N VAL A 66 15.60 0.72 6.50
CA VAL A 66 14.51 1.38 5.76
C VAL A 66 13.55 0.32 5.23
N ARG A 67 12.30 0.38 5.66
CA ARG A 67 11.28 -0.67 5.44
C ARG A 67 9.94 -0.02 5.13
N LEU A 68 9.45 -0.25 3.92
CA LEU A 68 8.17 0.25 3.43
C LEU A 68 7.17 -0.89 3.30
N VAL A 69 6.00 -0.73 3.91
CA VAL A 69 4.87 -1.65 3.79
C VAL A 69 3.75 -0.99 3.00
N ASP A 70 3.40 -1.56 1.86
CA ASP A 70 2.15 -1.31 1.16
C ASP A 70 1.10 -2.32 1.66
N PHE A 71 0.07 -1.83 2.32
CA PHE A 71 -1.01 -2.65 2.84
C PHE A 71 -2.31 -2.43 2.05
N HIS A 72 -2.54 -3.33 1.10
CA HIS A 72 -3.68 -3.31 0.19
C HIS A 72 -4.92 -3.88 0.88
N ALA A 73 -5.78 -3.02 1.42
CA ALA A 73 -6.92 -3.45 2.25
C ALA A 73 -8.17 -2.59 2.02
N GLU A 74 -9.35 -3.12 2.32
CA GLU A 74 -10.61 -2.37 2.17
C GLU A 74 -10.92 -1.54 3.41
N VAL A 75 -10.98 -2.18 4.59
CA VAL A 75 -11.49 -1.51 5.79
C VAL A 75 -10.42 -0.69 6.51
N THR A 76 -10.81 0.51 6.92
CA THR A 76 -9.93 1.44 7.65
C THR A 76 -9.45 0.87 8.98
N SER A 77 -10.26 0.07 9.67
CA SER A 77 -9.89 -0.56 10.94
C SER A 77 -8.71 -1.53 10.81
N GLU A 78 -8.70 -2.37 9.78
CA GLU A 78 -7.60 -3.31 9.52
C GLU A 78 -6.33 -2.54 9.14
N LYS A 79 -6.45 -1.46 8.35
CA LYS A 79 -5.32 -0.60 8.00
C LYS A 79 -4.72 0.13 9.19
N MET A 80 -5.56 0.69 10.07
CA MET A 80 -5.11 1.34 11.30
C MET A 80 -4.44 0.34 12.23
N ALA A 81 -5.03 -0.86 12.37
CA ALA A 81 -4.44 -1.94 13.15
C ALA A 81 -3.05 -2.32 12.64
N MET A 82 -2.86 -2.45 11.32
CA MET A 82 -1.54 -2.72 10.73
C MET A 82 -0.54 -1.59 11.02
N GLY A 83 -0.97 -0.34 10.91
CA GLY A 83 -0.15 0.83 11.26
C GLY A 83 0.34 0.78 12.72
N TRP A 84 -0.56 0.46 13.66
CA TRP A 84 -0.20 0.31 15.07
C TRP A 84 0.66 -0.93 15.34
N HIS A 85 0.37 -2.06 14.70
CA HIS A 85 1.12 -3.32 14.86
C HIS A 85 2.60 -3.20 14.45
N LEU A 86 2.87 -2.37 13.44
CA LEU A 86 4.22 -2.17 12.91
C LEU A 86 4.87 -0.85 13.37
N ASN A 87 4.21 -0.09 14.23
CA ASN A 87 4.72 1.18 14.73
C ASN A 87 6.08 1.00 15.43
N GLY A 88 7.09 1.73 14.94
CA GLY A 88 8.48 1.64 15.42
C GLY A 88 9.30 0.46 14.86
N ARG A 89 8.68 -0.42 14.06
CA ARG A 89 9.35 -1.60 13.46
C ARG A 89 9.65 -1.42 11.96
N VAL A 90 8.94 -0.48 11.33
CA VAL A 90 9.09 -0.14 9.91
C VAL A 90 9.13 1.38 9.72
N THR A 91 9.70 1.82 8.60
CA THR A 91 9.73 3.24 8.21
C THR A 91 8.35 3.76 7.90
N ALA A 92 7.55 2.98 7.17
CA ALA A 92 6.22 3.41 6.77
C ALA A 92 5.24 2.25 6.55
N VAL A 93 3.97 2.51 6.86
CA VAL A 93 2.81 1.68 6.48
C VAL A 93 1.85 2.56 5.69
N LEU A 94 1.75 2.30 4.39
CA LEU A 94 0.88 3.03 3.48
C LEU A 94 -0.24 2.11 3.03
N GLY A 95 -1.50 2.50 3.27
CA GLY A 95 -2.63 1.78 2.74
C GLY A 95 -2.88 2.08 1.26
N THR A 96 -3.40 1.10 0.54
CA THR A 96 -3.91 1.24 -0.84
C THR A 96 -5.26 0.52 -0.97
N HIS A 97 -5.81 0.38 -2.19
CA HIS A 97 -7.05 -0.30 -2.60
C HIS A 97 -8.27 0.61 -2.83
N THR A 98 -8.55 1.55 -1.93
CA THR A 98 -9.86 2.25 -1.94
C THR A 98 -9.95 3.37 -2.98
N HIS A 99 -8.81 3.69 -3.61
CA HIS A 99 -8.65 4.70 -4.67
C HIS A 99 -8.91 6.15 -4.25
N VAL A 100 -9.33 6.41 -3.02
CA VAL A 100 -9.56 7.76 -2.48
C VAL A 100 -8.48 8.11 -1.46
N PRO A 101 -7.70 9.18 -1.63
CA PRO A 101 -6.68 9.58 -0.68
C PRO A 101 -7.31 9.98 0.65
N THR A 102 -6.65 9.60 1.74
CA THR A 102 -7.04 10.00 3.09
C THR A 102 -6.24 11.23 3.55
N ALA A 103 -6.75 11.91 4.58
CA ALA A 103 -6.16 13.12 5.14
C ALA A 103 -5.50 12.89 6.51
N ASP A 104 -5.31 11.63 6.90
CA ASP A 104 -4.76 11.21 8.20
C ASP A 104 -3.24 10.96 8.16
N THR A 105 -2.56 11.48 7.13
CA THR A 105 -1.12 11.38 6.95
C THR A 105 -0.37 11.89 8.18
N ARG A 106 0.41 11.02 8.84
CA ARG A 106 1.13 11.35 10.08
C ARG A 106 2.32 10.44 10.32
N ILE A 107 3.21 10.84 11.24
CA ILE A 107 4.22 9.95 11.83
C ILE A 107 3.67 9.49 13.19
N LEU A 108 3.61 8.18 13.40
CA LEU A 108 3.22 7.58 14.67
C LEU A 108 4.35 7.73 15.71
N GLU A 109 4.03 7.60 17.00
CA GLU A 109 4.99 7.85 18.10
C GLU A 109 6.27 6.99 18.03
N GLY A 110 6.21 5.81 17.42
CA GLY A 110 7.38 4.95 17.22
C GLY A 110 8.31 5.40 16.08
N GLY A 111 7.91 6.42 15.30
CA GLY A 111 8.65 6.93 14.14
C GLY A 111 8.23 6.30 12.81
N THR A 112 7.07 5.65 12.73
CA THR A 112 6.54 5.06 11.50
C THR A 112 5.62 6.06 10.79
N ALA A 113 5.92 6.39 9.52
CA ALA A 113 5.00 7.15 8.68
C ALA A 113 3.76 6.30 8.33
N TYR A 114 2.58 6.94 8.35
CA TYR A 114 1.31 6.27 8.16
C TYR A 114 0.34 7.12 7.33
N GLN A 115 -0.44 6.44 6.48
CA GLN A 115 -1.62 7.00 5.82
C GLN A 115 -2.60 5.86 5.50
N THR A 116 -3.89 6.03 5.79
CA THR A 116 -4.90 4.98 5.59
C THR A 116 -5.09 4.61 4.12
N ASP A 117 -4.99 5.54 3.20
CA ASP A 117 -4.99 5.24 1.77
C ASP A 117 -4.25 6.34 1.01
N VAL A 118 -3.27 5.94 0.20
CA VAL A 118 -2.51 6.83 -0.68
C VAL A 118 -3.41 7.46 -1.75
N GLY A 119 -4.47 6.78 -2.16
CA GLY A 119 -5.32 7.13 -3.29
C GLY A 119 -4.85 6.50 -4.61
N MET A 120 -5.64 6.72 -5.66
CA MET A 120 -5.34 6.23 -7.00
C MET A 120 -4.57 7.26 -7.83
N THR A 121 -3.65 6.80 -8.68
CA THR A 121 -3.19 7.56 -9.84
C THR A 121 -4.01 7.13 -11.07
N GLY A 122 -4.86 8.01 -11.58
CA GLY A 122 -5.84 7.66 -12.60
C GLY A 122 -6.94 8.70 -12.79
N PRO A 123 -7.97 8.42 -13.60
CA PRO A 123 -9.03 9.36 -13.94
C PRO A 123 -9.95 9.63 -12.73
N TYR A 124 -10.08 10.89 -12.32
CA TYR A 124 -10.96 11.32 -11.21
C TYR A 124 -12.32 11.83 -11.67
N GLU A 125 -12.50 12.11 -12.96
CA GLU A 125 -13.85 12.25 -13.53
C GLU A 125 -14.42 10.85 -13.83
N SER A 126 -14.59 10.08 -12.77
CA SER A 126 -14.93 8.66 -12.80
C SER A 126 -15.51 8.19 -11.45
N ILE A 127 -15.97 6.94 -11.39
CA ILE A 127 -16.24 6.24 -10.13
C ILE A 127 -15.14 5.19 -9.95
N ILE A 128 -14.17 5.48 -9.08
CA ILE A 128 -13.09 4.55 -8.71
C ILE A 128 -12.26 4.09 -9.94
N GLY A 129 -12.14 4.96 -10.96
CA GLY A 129 -11.40 4.72 -12.20
C GLY A 129 -12.28 4.26 -13.38
N VAL A 130 -13.55 3.97 -13.15
CA VAL A 130 -14.50 3.43 -14.13
C VAL A 130 -15.47 4.53 -14.61
N LYS A 131 -15.91 4.45 -15.87
CA LYS A 131 -16.96 5.32 -16.41
C LYS A 131 -18.20 5.36 -15.51
N PRO A 132 -18.70 6.55 -15.11
CA PRO A 132 -19.83 6.66 -14.19
C PRO A 132 -21.09 5.91 -14.66
N GLU A 133 -21.37 5.92 -15.97
CA GLU A 133 -22.59 5.32 -16.53
C GLU A 133 -22.65 3.80 -16.30
N ALA A 134 -21.50 3.12 -16.44
CA ALA A 134 -21.41 1.68 -16.26
C ALA A 134 -21.66 1.27 -14.80
N VAL A 135 -21.11 2.04 -13.87
CA VAL A 135 -21.25 1.81 -12.43
C VAL A 135 -22.66 2.16 -11.95
N MET A 136 -23.21 3.28 -12.40
CA MET A 136 -24.58 3.68 -12.08
C MET A 136 -25.61 2.69 -12.60
N HIS A 137 -25.43 2.14 -13.81
CA HIS A 137 -26.31 1.08 -14.31
C HIS A 137 -26.34 -0.10 -13.34
N ARG A 138 -25.18 -0.61 -12.92
CA ARG A 138 -25.08 -1.72 -11.97
C ARG A 138 -25.78 -1.42 -10.64
N PHE A 139 -25.60 -0.22 -10.08
CA PHE A 139 -26.25 0.14 -8.82
C PHE A 139 -27.76 0.31 -8.95
N LEU A 140 -28.26 0.83 -10.07
CA LEU A 140 -29.69 1.07 -10.29
C LEU A 140 -30.45 -0.21 -10.66
N THR A 141 -29.83 -1.12 -11.40
CA THR A 141 -30.52 -2.30 -11.97
C THR A 141 -30.13 -3.62 -11.30
N ALA A 142 -29.06 -3.63 -10.50
CA ALA A 142 -28.39 -4.84 -10.01
C ALA A 142 -27.89 -5.79 -11.13
N LEU A 143 -27.89 -5.37 -12.39
CA LEU A 143 -27.40 -6.16 -13.51
C LEU A 143 -25.89 -5.95 -13.76
N PRO A 144 -25.19 -6.94 -14.32
CA PRO A 144 -23.80 -6.77 -14.72
C PRO A 144 -23.65 -5.66 -15.77
N SER A 145 -22.56 -4.91 -15.66
CA SER A 145 -22.16 -3.91 -16.65
C SER A 145 -20.67 -4.06 -16.93
N ARG A 146 -20.25 -3.75 -18.16
CA ARG A 146 -18.84 -3.80 -18.53
C ARG A 146 -18.11 -2.64 -17.84
N MET A 147 -17.12 -2.98 -17.02
CA MET A 147 -16.27 -1.99 -16.36
C MET A 147 -15.25 -1.42 -17.35
N GLU A 148 -15.54 -0.25 -17.90
CA GLU A 148 -14.65 0.46 -18.81
C GLU A 148 -13.90 1.58 -18.09
N ALA A 149 -12.59 1.64 -18.26
CA ALA A 149 -11.77 2.71 -17.68
C ALA A 149 -12.18 4.09 -18.20
N ALA A 150 -12.33 5.05 -17.29
CA ALA A 150 -12.46 6.45 -17.63
C ALA A 150 -11.11 7.03 -18.14
N LYS A 151 -11.12 8.25 -18.69
CA LYS A 151 -9.92 8.85 -19.32
C LYS A 151 -9.69 10.33 -18.98
N ARG A 152 -10.67 11.02 -18.38
CA ARG A 152 -10.61 12.47 -18.12
C ARG A 152 -10.16 12.75 -16.68
N ASN A 153 -9.58 13.94 -16.48
CA ASN A 153 -9.11 14.43 -15.18
C ASN A 153 -8.20 13.41 -14.47
N VAL A 154 -7.13 13.00 -15.15
CA VAL A 154 -6.15 12.10 -14.55
C VAL A 154 -5.46 12.85 -13.41
N GLN A 155 -5.39 12.25 -12.23
CA GLN A 155 -4.66 12.81 -11.10
C GLN A 155 -3.61 11.81 -10.64
N LEU A 156 -2.47 12.31 -10.20
CA LEU A 156 -1.45 11.55 -9.50
C LEU A 156 -1.61 11.78 -8.01
N HIS A 157 -1.73 10.68 -7.27
CA HIS A 157 -1.74 10.66 -5.81
C HIS A 157 -0.55 9.85 -5.31
N ALA A 158 0.24 10.44 -4.42
CA ALA A 158 1.45 9.82 -3.88
C ALA A 158 1.73 10.30 -2.46
N VAL A 159 2.65 9.61 -1.78
CA VAL A 159 3.19 10.02 -0.48
C VAL A 159 4.71 10.07 -0.57
N VAL A 160 5.29 11.19 -0.15
CA VAL A 160 6.74 11.39 -0.07
C VAL A 160 7.15 11.24 1.39
N ILE A 161 8.12 10.38 1.65
CA ILE A 161 8.66 10.09 2.98
C ILE A 161 10.15 10.38 2.97
N SER A 162 10.63 11.10 3.98
CA SER A 162 12.06 11.18 4.31
C SER A 162 12.34 10.23 5.46
N ALA A 163 13.37 9.40 5.34
CA ALA A 163 13.77 8.45 6.37
C ALA A 163 15.20 8.73 6.85
N ASP A 164 15.44 8.52 8.13
CA ASP A 164 16.77 8.48 8.72
C ASP A 164 17.37 7.09 8.43
N GLU A 165 18.50 7.04 7.72
CA GLU A 165 19.16 5.80 7.31
C GLU A 165 19.78 5.02 8.49
N ALA A 166 20.19 5.72 9.55
CA ALA A 166 20.83 5.12 10.71
C ALA A 166 19.82 4.46 11.64
N THR A 167 18.60 4.99 11.71
CA THR A 167 17.53 4.47 12.59
C THR A 167 16.42 3.75 11.85
N GLY A 168 16.24 4.01 10.55
CA GLY A 168 15.10 3.52 9.75
C GLY A 168 13.79 4.27 10.00
N LYS A 169 13.77 5.28 10.87
CA LYS A 169 12.55 6.03 11.22
C LYS A 169 12.21 7.07 10.16
N ALA A 170 10.92 7.34 9.98
CA ALA A 170 10.45 8.46 9.18
C ALA A 170 10.75 9.79 9.90
N VAL A 171 11.33 10.73 9.17
CA VAL A 171 11.60 12.12 9.58
C VAL A 171 10.51 13.06 9.09
N SER A 172 9.98 12.78 7.89
CA SER A 172 8.86 13.54 7.32
C SER A 172 7.96 12.65 6.48
N VAL A 173 6.68 13.03 6.38
CA VAL A 173 5.70 12.40 5.50
C VAL A 173 4.78 13.46 4.91
N LYS A 174 4.60 13.46 3.60
CA LYS A 174 3.77 14.43 2.89
C LYS A 174 2.97 13.78 1.76
N ARG A 175 1.66 13.99 1.77
CA ARG A 175 0.78 13.66 0.64
C ARG A 175 1.04 14.61 -0.54
N ILE A 176 1.05 14.05 -1.74
CA ILE A 176 1.12 14.76 -3.02
C ILE A 176 -0.14 14.46 -3.83
N VAL A 177 -0.74 15.52 -4.36
CA VAL A 177 -1.83 15.43 -5.34
C VAL A 177 -1.47 16.35 -6.49
N LEU A 178 -1.37 15.80 -7.70
CA LEU A 178 -1.09 16.55 -8.92
C LEU A 178 -2.20 16.29 -9.95
N PRO A 179 -2.64 17.33 -10.69
CA PRO A 179 -3.56 17.19 -11.81
C PRO A 179 -2.88 16.63 -13.08
#